data_AF-A0AAU2VGD5-F1
#
_entry.id   AF-A0AAU2VGD5-F1
#
_cell.length_a   1.000
_cell.length_b   1.000
_cell.length_c   1.000
_cell.angle_alpha   90.00
_cell.angle_beta   90.00
_cell.angle_gamma   90.00
#
_symmetry.space_group_name_H-M   'P 1'
#
loop_
_entity.id
_entity.type
_entity.pdbx_description
1 polymer ?
#
loop_
_entity_poly.entity_id
_entity_poly.type
_entity_poly.pdbx_seq_one_letter_code
_entity_poly.pdbx_strand_id
1 'polypeptide(L)'
;MKVCGKAEPYIGHDVTPHRGSGEQAKGAAKASLVSNCDPANPPQGLWTTRFEECPSFTMEWEASLNNAHVGTVTALVVNERKLDQNSGNITERINVTIVDVPPTIPAFTLDAAKIDCEPSGNCGNTNVGGWQGGAAWVPGDHHSVTSDASYLWGPTLTGPNTTNPQVMKLGVAVALQGNPKIPGKTVQSTPAVFMDVAGGDLEHGGASDQIRCDNTKIVNKVPTIGCVFHNYVPTYTSNAAKYPQASSHAWLIQHKLANHPGSKADAKPLYFLPDGELSGNRTVICPDKWAANNGDTSALNGPTDRPNCDEFAFNATYNSGGMPSLAGGLNPVKSGDACVQTLAKKAGHRRAPVQHRRPRADVEGGLRTVRDLRAGQQRFDGRIRRLQREPATAGPGPVLAEHQHARGVLQRQRGREVHHDREQPIAPPHV
;
A
#
# COMPACT_ATOMS: atom_id res chain seq x y z
N MET A 1 -9.79 -41.95 6.37
CA MET A 1 -8.48 -41.25 6.30
C MET A 1 -8.75 -39.79 6.57
N LYS A 2 -7.96 -39.17 7.44
CA LYS A 2 -8.07 -37.73 7.73
C LYS A 2 -6.93 -37.01 7.03
N VAL A 3 -7.23 -35.89 6.40
CA VAL A 3 -6.26 -35.05 5.71
C VAL A 3 -6.38 -33.64 6.26
N CYS A 4 -5.26 -33.07 6.69
CA CYS A 4 -5.17 -31.72 7.22
C CYS A 4 -4.39 -30.85 6.24
N GLY A 5 -5.02 -29.82 5.70
CA GLY A 5 -4.37 -28.81 4.86
C GLY A 5 -3.73 -27.68 5.67
N LYS A 6 -2.56 -27.21 5.27
CA LYS A 6 -1.92 -25.97 5.76
C LYS A 6 -1.27 -25.20 4.61
N ALA A 7 -1.09 -23.90 4.77
CA ALA A 7 -0.42 -23.05 3.79
C ALA A 7 0.54 -22.08 4.50
N GLU A 8 1.69 -21.83 3.88
CA GLU A 8 2.73 -20.95 4.42
C GLU A 8 3.36 -20.12 3.29
N PRO A 9 3.82 -18.88 3.55
CA PRO A 9 4.54 -18.09 2.55
C PRO A 9 5.78 -18.81 2.00
N TYR A 10 6.04 -18.70 0.70
CA TYR A 10 7.21 -19.33 0.09
C TYR A 10 8.47 -18.49 0.33
N ILE A 11 9.47 -19.07 1.01
CA ILE A 11 10.73 -18.40 1.34
C ILE A 11 11.90 -18.77 0.41
N GLY A 12 11.63 -19.39 -0.75
CA GLY A 12 12.61 -19.56 -1.82
C GLY A 12 13.56 -20.76 -1.73
N HIS A 13 13.55 -21.49 -0.62
CA HIS A 13 14.50 -22.59 -0.37
C HIS A 13 13.84 -23.90 0.05
N ASP A 14 12.59 -23.85 0.53
CA ASP A 14 11.93 -25.03 1.12
C ASP A 14 11.43 -26.02 0.06
N VAL A 15 11.31 -25.55 -1.17
CA VAL A 15 10.69 -26.29 -2.27
C VAL A 15 11.42 -25.91 -3.56
N THR A 16 12.09 -26.90 -4.18
CA THR A 16 12.72 -26.72 -5.50
C THR A 16 11.78 -27.29 -6.55
N PRO A 17 11.19 -26.47 -7.44
CA PRO A 17 10.39 -27.00 -8.54
C PRO A 17 11.27 -27.90 -9.41
N HIS A 18 10.82 -29.14 -9.66
CA HIS A 18 11.54 -30.03 -10.57
C HIS A 18 11.51 -29.44 -11.99
N ARG A 19 12.67 -28.96 -12.44
CA ARG A 19 12.88 -28.56 -13.83
C ARG A 19 12.91 -29.85 -14.66
N GLY A 20 11.82 -30.15 -15.36
CA GLY A 20 11.83 -31.21 -16.36
C GLY A 20 12.98 -31.01 -17.33
N SER A 21 13.97 -31.91 -17.32
CA SER A 21 15.13 -31.88 -18.22
C SER A 21 14.84 -32.51 -19.59
N GLY A 22 13.58 -32.78 -19.92
CA GLY A 22 13.16 -33.42 -21.17
C GLY A 22 12.53 -32.42 -22.15
N GLU A 23 12.80 -32.61 -23.44
CA GLU A 23 12.20 -31.88 -24.57
C GLU A 23 10.65 -32.02 -24.69
N GLN A 24 10.00 -32.70 -23.75
CA GLN A 24 8.55 -32.96 -23.72
C GLN A 24 7.84 -32.13 -22.63
N ALA A 25 7.94 -30.80 -22.69
CA ALA A 25 7.02 -29.91 -21.97
C ALA A 25 7.08 -28.49 -22.55
N LYS A 26 6.86 -28.35 -23.86
CA LYS A 26 6.57 -27.04 -24.48
C LYS A 26 5.18 -27.04 -25.10
N GLY A 27 4.18 -27.42 -24.31
CA GLY A 27 2.88 -26.78 -24.50
C GLY A 27 3.07 -25.29 -24.24
N ALA A 28 2.48 -24.42 -25.06
CA ALA A 28 2.61 -22.98 -24.87
C ALA A 28 2.10 -22.61 -23.47
N ALA A 29 3.02 -22.41 -22.52
CA ALA A 29 2.69 -21.93 -21.20
C ALA A 29 1.91 -20.61 -21.40
N LYS A 30 0.70 -20.55 -20.84
CA LYS A 30 -0.15 -19.37 -20.96
C LYS A 30 0.64 -18.19 -20.42
N ALA A 31 0.73 -17.11 -21.20
CA ALA A 31 1.45 -15.91 -20.79
C ALA A 31 0.95 -15.44 -19.42
N SER A 32 1.87 -15.08 -18.53
CA SER A 32 1.56 -14.59 -17.17
C SER A 32 0.49 -13.50 -17.20
N LEU A 33 -0.41 -13.50 -16.21
CA LEU A 33 -1.43 -12.48 -16.03
C LEU A 33 -0.82 -11.11 -15.66
N VAL A 34 0.34 -11.12 -15.01
CA VAL A 34 1.04 -9.94 -14.49
C VAL A 34 2.42 -9.80 -15.11
N SER A 35 2.98 -8.59 -15.07
CA SER A 35 4.17 -8.24 -15.85
C SER A 35 5.48 -8.89 -15.36
N ASN A 36 5.57 -9.27 -14.09
CA ASN A 36 6.80 -9.80 -13.49
C ASN A 36 6.53 -11.00 -12.57
N CYS A 37 5.80 -11.99 -13.09
CA CYS A 37 5.62 -13.27 -12.42
C CYS A 37 6.04 -14.40 -13.35
N ASP A 38 6.92 -15.25 -12.86
CA ASP A 38 7.29 -16.51 -13.50
C ASP A 38 6.84 -17.65 -12.59
N PRO A 39 5.75 -18.37 -12.90
CA PRO A 39 5.31 -19.49 -12.09
C PRO A 39 6.35 -20.60 -11.93
N ALA A 40 7.31 -20.70 -12.86
CA ALA A 40 8.40 -21.69 -12.76
C ALA A 40 9.56 -21.21 -11.87
N ASN A 41 9.70 -19.91 -11.63
CA ASN A 41 10.71 -19.31 -10.76
C ASN A 41 10.12 -18.09 -10.03
N PRO A 42 9.13 -18.30 -9.13
CA PRO A 42 8.47 -17.18 -8.48
C PRO A 42 9.43 -16.44 -7.55
N PRO A 43 9.22 -15.12 -7.35
CA PRO A 43 10.00 -14.35 -6.39
C PRO A 43 9.83 -14.93 -4.98
N GLN A 44 10.87 -14.84 -4.15
CA GLN A 44 10.75 -15.17 -2.73
C GLN A 44 9.76 -14.18 -2.08
N GLY A 45 8.73 -14.70 -1.41
CA GLY A 45 7.68 -13.89 -0.81
C GLY A 45 6.76 -13.22 -1.84
N LEU A 46 6.65 -11.89 -1.76
CA LEU A 46 5.67 -11.09 -2.48
C LEU A 46 6.36 -10.11 -3.44
N TRP A 47 6.01 -10.18 -4.72
CA TRP A 47 6.23 -9.06 -5.66
C TRP A 47 4.93 -8.30 -5.88
N THR A 48 4.97 -6.97 -5.81
CA THR A 48 3.78 -6.12 -5.97
C THR A 48 4.09 -4.82 -6.70
N THR A 49 3.13 -4.35 -7.48
CA THR A 49 3.04 -2.98 -8.01
C THR A 49 1.77 -2.33 -7.44
N ARG A 50 1.36 -1.18 -7.97
CA ARG A 50 0.08 -0.59 -7.58
C ARG A 50 -1.12 -1.46 -7.94
N PHE A 51 -1.02 -2.26 -9.01
CA PHE A 51 -2.15 -2.95 -9.64
C PHE A 51 -1.89 -4.42 -9.97
N GLU A 52 -0.69 -4.93 -9.72
CA GLU A 52 -0.31 -6.30 -10.03
C GLU A 52 0.46 -6.91 -8.87
N GLU A 53 0.28 -8.20 -8.64
CA GLU A 53 0.94 -8.94 -7.58
C GLU A 53 1.23 -10.39 -7.99
N CYS A 54 2.25 -10.97 -7.39
CA CYS A 54 2.66 -12.36 -7.57
C CYS A 54 3.10 -12.95 -6.22
N PRO A 55 2.17 -13.18 -5.27
CA PRO A 55 2.44 -14.01 -4.09
C PRO A 55 2.77 -15.45 -4.50
N SER A 56 3.69 -16.03 -3.75
CA SER A 56 3.93 -17.47 -3.78
C SER A 56 3.88 -18.04 -2.37
N PHE A 57 3.29 -19.23 -2.25
CA PHE A 57 3.10 -19.93 -0.98
C PHE A 57 3.14 -21.44 -1.20
N THR A 58 3.51 -22.16 -0.17
CA THR A 58 3.49 -23.63 -0.15
C THR A 58 2.21 -24.10 0.49
N MET A 59 1.58 -25.11 -0.11
CA MET A 59 0.46 -25.82 0.50
C MET A 59 0.85 -27.26 0.79
N GLU A 60 0.47 -27.73 1.97
CA GLU A 60 0.73 -29.10 2.40
C GLU A 60 -0.57 -29.77 2.81
N TRP A 61 -0.73 -31.04 2.42
CA TRP A 61 -1.82 -31.91 2.86
C TRP A 61 -1.27 -33.12 3.58
N GLU A 62 -1.36 -33.10 4.90
CA GLU A 62 -0.91 -34.20 5.76
C GLU A 62 -1.99 -35.26 5.85
N ALA A 63 -1.73 -36.45 5.30
CA ALA A 63 -2.64 -37.57 5.32
C ALA A 63 -2.36 -38.50 6.51
N SER A 64 -3.43 -38.95 7.17
CA SER A 64 -3.36 -39.90 8.29
C SER A 64 -4.43 -40.99 8.21
N LEU A 65 -4.04 -42.22 8.53
CA LEU A 65 -4.91 -43.40 8.59
C LEU A 65 -4.88 -43.96 10.01
N ASN A 66 -6.05 -44.08 10.65
CA ASN A 66 -6.16 -44.52 12.05
C ASN A 66 -5.24 -43.72 13.00
N ASN A 67 -5.15 -42.40 12.78
CA ASN A 67 -4.26 -41.46 13.49
C ASN A 67 -2.75 -41.69 13.29
N ALA A 68 -2.34 -42.64 12.44
CA ALA A 68 -0.95 -42.76 12.01
C ALA A 68 -0.71 -41.91 10.75
N HIS A 69 0.38 -41.15 10.74
CA HIS A 69 0.79 -40.37 9.57
C HIS A 69 1.16 -41.32 8.41
N VAL A 70 0.62 -41.06 7.21
CA VAL A 70 0.90 -41.88 6.02
C VAL A 70 1.69 -41.12 4.95
N GLY A 71 1.74 -39.79 5.01
CA GLY A 71 2.52 -38.96 4.12
C GLY A 71 2.00 -37.53 4.06
N THR A 72 2.84 -36.63 3.54
CA THR A 72 2.49 -35.23 3.25
C THR A 72 2.65 -34.99 1.77
N VAL A 73 1.62 -34.44 1.12
CA VAL A 73 1.74 -33.92 -0.25
C VAL A 73 2.08 -32.44 -0.15
N THR A 74 3.10 -31.99 -0.89
CA THR A 74 3.54 -30.60 -0.88
C THR A 74 3.42 -29.99 -2.27
N ALA A 75 2.87 -28.79 -2.35
CA ALA A 75 2.72 -28.01 -3.57
C ALA A 75 3.30 -26.62 -3.42
N LEU A 76 3.90 -26.12 -4.50
CA LEU A 76 4.15 -24.71 -4.70
C LEU A 76 2.95 -24.10 -5.41
N VAL A 77 2.41 -23.03 -4.85
CA VAL A 77 1.34 -22.25 -5.45
C VAL A 77 1.86 -20.85 -5.76
N VAL A 78 1.61 -20.39 -6.98
CA VAL A 78 1.87 -19.02 -7.42
C VAL A 78 0.52 -18.42 -7.80
N ASN A 79 0.12 -17.35 -7.10
CA ASN A 79 -1.14 -16.67 -7.39
C ASN A 79 -0.83 -15.31 -8.02
N GLU A 80 -1.12 -15.16 -9.30
CA GLU A 80 -0.98 -13.88 -10.01
C GLU A 80 -2.26 -13.07 -9.80
N ARG A 81 -2.16 -11.82 -9.34
CA ARG A 81 -3.33 -10.96 -9.15
C ARG A 81 -3.23 -9.66 -9.91
N LYS A 82 -4.32 -9.26 -10.54
CA LYS A 82 -4.42 -8.01 -11.29
C LYS A 82 -5.67 -7.24 -10.89
N LEU A 83 -5.46 -6.00 -10.45
CA LEU A 83 -6.51 -5.07 -10.04
C LEU A 83 -6.88 -4.14 -11.19
N ASP A 84 -8.17 -3.91 -11.40
CA ASP A 84 -8.63 -2.89 -12.33
C ASP A 84 -8.58 -1.50 -11.67
N GLN A 85 -7.91 -0.56 -12.33
CA GLN A 85 -7.79 0.83 -11.87
C GLN A 85 -9.09 1.63 -12.03
N ASN A 86 -10.06 1.14 -12.82
CA ASN A 86 -11.29 1.83 -13.20
C ASN A 86 -12.56 1.04 -12.82
N SER A 87 -12.42 -0.10 -12.14
CA SER A 87 -13.56 -0.88 -11.66
C SER A 87 -13.22 -1.61 -10.37
N GLY A 88 -14.22 -2.25 -9.76
CA GLY A 88 -14.01 -3.16 -8.63
C GLY A 88 -13.52 -4.54 -9.06
N ASN A 89 -13.18 -4.75 -10.33
CA ASN A 89 -12.83 -6.06 -10.84
C ASN A 89 -11.41 -6.46 -10.44
N ILE A 90 -11.29 -7.69 -9.94
CA ILE A 90 -10.05 -8.32 -9.56
C ILE A 90 -9.97 -9.63 -10.34
N THR A 91 -8.83 -9.85 -10.99
CA THR A 91 -8.55 -11.08 -11.75
C THR A 91 -7.38 -11.80 -11.11
N GLU A 92 -7.51 -13.11 -10.94
CA GLU A 92 -6.47 -13.97 -10.41
C GLU A 92 -6.13 -15.10 -11.38
N ARG A 93 -4.89 -15.56 -11.33
CA ARG A 93 -4.46 -16.84 -11.90
C ARG A 93 -3.68 -17.62 -10.86
N ILE A 94 -4.24 -18.75 -10.47
CA ILE A 94 -3.64 -19.68 -9.52
C ILE A 94 -2.91 -20.76 -10.32
N ASN A 95 -1.59 -20.81 -10.21
CA ASN A 95 -0.77 -21.91 -10.70
C ASN A 95 -0.39 -22.82 -9.54
N VAL A 96 -0.60 -24.12 -9.68
CA VAL A 96 -0.21 -25.13 -8.69
C VAL A 96 0.76 -26.10 -9.34
N THR A 97 1.92 -26.25 -8.72
CA THR A 97 2.92 -27.25 -9.08
C THR A 97 3.12 -28.19 -7.89
N ILE A 98 2.76 -29.47 -8.04
CA ILE A 98 3.02 -30.46 -6.99
C ILE A 98 4.51 -30.78 -7.00
N VAL A 99 5.12 -30.66 -5.82
CA VAL A 99 6.55 -30.85 -5.66
C VAL A 99 6.86 -32.25 -5.16
N ASP A 100 6.02 -32.76 -4.25
CA ASP A 100 6.16 -34.12 -3.75
C ASP A 100 4.81 -34.80 -3.53
N VAL A 101 4.69 -36.02 -4.04
CA VAL A 101 3.64 -36.98 -3.70
C VAL A 101 4.35 -38.22 -3.19
N PRO A 102 4.25 -38.54 -1.88
CA PRO A 102 4.99 -39.65 -1.31
C PRO A 102 4.50 -40.98 -1.89
N PRO A 103 5.36 -42.00 -2.07
CA PRO A 103 5.00 -43.30 -2.64
C PRO A 103 3.85 -44.03 -1.93
N THR A 104 3.59 -43.69 -0.67
CA THR A 104 2.48 -44.20 0.14
C THR A 104 1.11 -43.65 -0.27
N ILE A 105 1.07 -42.62 -1.11
CA ILE A 105 -0.13 -42.01 -1.69
C ILE A 105 -0.11 -42.31 -3.20
N PRO A 106 -0.84 -43.34 -3.67
CA PRO A 106 -0.77 -43.78 -5.07
C PRO A 106 -1.22 -42.73 -6.08
N ALA A 107 -2.16 -41.87 -5.69
CA ALA A 107 -2.59 -40.73 -6.49
C ALA A 107 -3.11 -39.61 -5.57
N PHE A 108 -2.98 -38.38 -6.05
CA PHE A 108 -3.48 -37.18 -5.39
C PHE A 108 -4.27 -36.36 -6.41
N THR A 109 -5.36 -35.73 -5.97
CA THR A 109 -6.20 -34.87 -6.83
C THR A 109 -6.55 -33.58 -6.11
N LEU A 110 -6.73 -32.50 -6.86
CA LEU A 110 -7.26 -31.24 -6.33
C LEU A 110 -8.70 -31.05 -6.79
N ASP A 111 -9.56 -30.64 -5.88
CA ASP A 111 -10.86 -30.08 -6.27
C ASP A 111 -10.67 -28.68 -6.86
N ALA A 112 -11.74 -28.12 -7.42
CA ALA A 112 -11.74 -26.73 -7.89
C ALA A 112 -11.30 -25.77 -6.78
N ALA A 113 -10.47 -24.79 -7.15
CA ALA A 113 -10.07 -23.72 -6.25
C ALA A 113 -11.29 -22.96 -5.71
N LYS A 114 -11.19 -22.47 -4.48
CA LYS A 114 -12.16 -21.55 -3.90
C LYS A 114 -11.46 -20.25 -3.52
N ILE A 115 -12.08 -19.14 -3.87
CA ILE A 115 -11.64 -17.80 -3.51
C ILE A 115 -12.75 -17.16 -2.69
N ASP A 116 -12.37 -16.59 -1.56
CA ASP A 116 -13.24 -15.78 -0.72
C ASP A 116 -12.53 -14.48 -0.34
N CYS A 117 -13.31 -13.46 -0.05
CA CYS A 117 -12.83 -12.15 0.34
C CYS A 117 -13.13 -11.93 1.82
N GLU A 118 -12.20 -11.36 2.57
CA GLU A 118 -12.38 -11.04 3.98
C GLU A 118 -12.89 -9.60 4.20
N PRO A 119 -13.89 -9.38 5.09
CA PRO A 119 -14.65 -10.40 5.83
C PRO A 119 -15.40 -11.37 4.91
N SER A 120 -15.36 -12.68 5.21
CA SER A 120 -15.92 -13.76 4.36
C SER A 120 -17.26 -13.39 3.70
N GLY A 121 -17.38 -13.68 2.41
CA GLY A 121 -18.58 -13.43 1.60
C GLY A 121 -18.61 -12.08 0.88
N ASN A 122 -17.54 -11.27 0.97
CA ASN A 122 -17.47 -9.95 0.33
C ASN A 122 -16.96 -9.96 -1.13
N CYS A 123 -16.64 -11.13 -1.69
CA CYS A 123 -16.38 -11.28 -3.12
C CYS A 123 -17.74 -11.34 -3.83
N GLY A 124 -18.08 -10.29 -4.58
CA GLY A 124 -19.26 -10.28 -5.45
C GLY A 124 -18.95 -10.94 -6.79
N ASN A 125 -19.95 -11.62 -7.38
CA ASN A 125 -19.87 -12.17 -8.75
C ASN A 125 -18.62 -13.03 -9.00
N THR A 126 -18.21 -13.82 -8.02
CA THR A 126 -17.04 -14.70 -8.11
C THR A 126 -17.24 -15.74 -9.21
N ASN A 127 -16.29 -15.78 -10.14
CA ASN A 127 -16.16 -16.81 -11.15
C ASN A 127 -14.79 -17.46 -10.99
N VAL A 128 -14.76 -18.75 -10.65
CA VAL A 128 -13.54 -19.54 -10.59
C VAL A 128 -13.61 -20.62 -11.66
N GLY A 129 -12.65 -20.58 -12.59
CA GLY A 129 -12.55 -21.56 -13.65
C GLY A 129 -12.13 -22.93 -13.12
N GLY A 130 -12.47 -23.98 -13.86
CA GLY A 130 -11.88 -25.30 -13.65
C GLY A 130 -10.38 -25.31 -13.92
N TRP A 131 -9.69 -26.34 -13.43
CA TRP A 131 -8.27 -26.54 -13.71
C TRP A 131 -8.03 -26.75 -15.21
N GLN A 132 -7.07 -25.99 -15.73
CA GLN A 132 -6.47 -26.18 -17.05
C GLN A 132 -5.28 -27.12 -16.85
N GLY A 133 -5.36 -28.31 -17.45
CA GLY A 133 -4.47 -29.44 -17.17
C GLY A 133 -5.15 -30.52 -16.31
N GLY A 134 -4.48 -31.66 -16.13
CA GLY A 134 -5.01 -32.75 -15.30
C GLY A 134 -4.68 -32.49 -13.83
N ALA A 135 -5.66 -32.10 -13.00
CA ALA A 135 -5.44 -31.86 -11.57
C ALA A 135 -5.30 -33.16 -10.74
N ALA A 136 -4.50 -34.09 -11.24
CA ALA A 136 -4.23 -35.40 -10.67
C ALA A 136 -2.75 -35.74 -10.83
N TRP A 137 -2.10 -36.12 -9.73
CA TRP A 137 -0.68 -36.45 -9.68
C TRP A 137 -0.48 -37.85 -9.10
N VAL A 138 0.59 -38.49 -9.52
CA VAL A 138 1.10 -39.75 -8.96
C VAL A 138 2.54 -39.51 -8.46
N PRO A 139 3.11 -40.41 -7.63
CA PRO A 139 4.50 -40.27 -7.20
C PRO A 139 5.47 -40.08 -8.38
N GLY A 140 6.29 -39.02 -8.31
CA GLY A 140 7.26 -38.65 -9.35
C GLY A 140 6.72 -37.77 -10.48
N ASP A 141 5.45 -37.38 -10.45
CA ASP A 141 4.86 -36.41 -11.36
C ASP A 141 5.08 -34.97 -10.87
N HIS A 142 5.46 -34.07 -11.78
CA HIS A 142 5.85 -32.69 -11.48
C HIS A 142 5.22 -31.65 -12.42
N HIS A 143 4.12 -31.99 -13.10
CA HIS A 143 3.43 -30.99 -13.93
C HIS A 143 2.67 -29.96 -13.10
N SER A 144 2.35 -28.83 -13.74
CA SER A 144 1.55 -27.76 -13.15
C SER A 144 0.15 -27.71 -13.74
N VAL A 145 -0.80 -27.22 -12.96
CA VAL A 145 -2.15 -26.87 -13.41
C VAL A 145 -2.46 -25.41 -13.10
N THR A 146 -3.37 -24.81 -13.86
CA THR A 146 -3.77 -23.41 -13.66
C THR A 146 -5.27 -23.24 -13.59
N SER A 147 -5.75 -22.35 -12.72
CA SER A 147 -7.15 -21.88 -12.72
C SER A 147 -7.14 -20.36 -12.80
N ASP A 148 -7.96 -19.80 -13.69
CA ASP A 148 -8.23 -18.36 -13.71
C ASP A 148 -9.46 -18.09 -12.87
N ALA A 149 -9.45 -16.99 -12.13
CA ALA A 149 -10.60 -16.50 -11.42
C ALA A 149 -10.79 -15.01 -11.63
N SER A 150 -12.03 -14.56 -11.46
CA SER A 150 -12.36 -13.15 -11.42
C SER A 150 -13.47 -12.93 -10.42
N TYR A 151 -13.39 -11.86 -9.66
CA TYR A 151 -14.45 -11.45 -8.76
C TYR A 151 -14.51 -9.94 -8.73
N LEU A 152 -15.70 -9.44 -8.51
CA LEU A 152 -15.92 -8.04 -8.25
C LEU A 152 -15.79 -7.84 -6.74
N TRP A 153 -15.04 -6.82 -6.35
CA TRP A 153 -15.28 -6.18 -5.08
C TRP A 153 -16.75 -5.75 -5.05
N GLY A 154 -17.53 -6.37 -4.16
CA GLY A 154 -18.97 -6.16 -4.06
C GLY A 154 -19.35 -5.75 -2.65
N PRO A 155 -19.64 -4.48 -2.38
CA PRO A 155 -20.59 -4.17 -1.34
C PRO A 155 -21.98 -4.39 -1.96
N THR A 156 -22.91 -4.98 -1.24
CA THR A 156 -24.29 -4.54 -1.42
C THR A 156 -24.26 -3.02 -1.17
N LEU A 157 -24.32 -2.21 -2.24
CA LEU A 157 -24.30 -0.72 -2.21
C LEU A 157 -25.56 -0.12 -1.54
N THR A 158 -26.20 -0.85 -0.63
CA THR A 158 -27.46 -0.50 0.00
C THR A 158 -27.27 -0.28 1.49
N GLY A 159 -26.70 0.88 1.85
CA GLY A 159 -26.70 1.39 3.23
C GLY A 159 -25.90 2.69 3.41
N PRO A 160 -26.38 3.59 4.28
CA PRO A 160 -27.17 4.76 3.91
C PRO A 160 -26.32 5.87 3.24
N ASN A 161 -26.86 6.45 2.17
CA ASN A 161 -26.29 7.54 1.35
C ASN A 161 -25.09 7.17 0.46
N THR A 162 -25.37 7.11 -0.84
CA THR A 162 -24.47 7.02 -2.01
C THR A 162 -23.60 8.27 -2.21
N THR A 163 -23.23 8.97 -1.14
CA THR A 163 -22.49 10.24 -1.18
C THR A 163 -21.19 10.24 -0.39
N ASN A 164 -20.91 9.23 0.44
CA ASN A 164 -19.69 9.20 1.25
C ASN A 164 -18.60 8.31 0.59
N PRO A 165 -17.36 8.80 0.47
CA PRO A 165 -16.24 7.99 -0.01
C PRO A 165 -16.05 6.76 0.89
N GLN A 166 -16.26 5.57 0.34
CA GLN A 166 -15.93 4.32 1.03
C GLN A 166 -14.54 3.90 0.58
N VAL A 167 -13.63 3.85 1.54
CA VAL A 167 -12.35 3.14 1.41
C VAL A 167 -12.57 1.80 2.10
N MET A 168 -12.55 0.71 1.34
CA MET A 168 -12.57 -0.62 1.93
C MET A 168 -11.26 -1.32 1.68
N LYS A 169 -10.76 -1.95 2.74
CA LYS A 169 -9.67 -2.90 2.69
C LYS A 169 -10.24 -4.30 2.55
N LEU A 170 -9.55 -5.14 1.80
CA LEU A 170 -9.99 -6.48 1.44
C LEU A 170 -8.82 -7.45 1.66
N GLY A 171 -9.09 -8.55 2.35
CA GLY A 171 -8.24 -9.74 2.28
C GLY A 171 -8.82 -10.74 1.29
N VAL A 172 -8.00 -11.64 0.77
CA VAL A 172 -8.37 -12.74 -0.11
C VAL A 172 -7.83 -14.04 0.48
N ALA A 173 -8.73 -15.02 0.59
CA ALA A 173 -8.44 -16.38 0.97
C ALA A 173 -8.48 -17.29 -0.26
N VAL A 174 -7.38 -18.01 -0.52
CA VAL A 174 -7.31 -19.06 -1.52
C VAL A 174 -7.35 -20.41 -0.81
N ALA A 175 -8.42 -21.17 -1.02
CA ALA A 175 -8.63 -22.47 -0.40
C ALA A 175 -8.58 -23.59 -1.44
N LEU A 176 -7.66 -24.54 -1.25
CA LEU A 176 -7.49 -25.71 -2.12
C LEU A 176 -7.75 -27.00 -1.35
N GLN A 177 -8.69 -27.80 -1.85
CA GLN A 177 -9.03 -29.09 -1.27
C GLN A 177 -8.22 -30.22 -1.93
N GLY A 178 -7.28 -30.78 -1.16
CA GLY A 178 -6.49 -31.95 -1.56
C GLY A 178 -7.17 -33.27 -1.22
N ASN A 179 -7.13 -34.21 -2.16
CA ASN A 179 -7.80 -35.50 -2.10
C ASN A 179 -6.84 -36.65 -2.47
N PRO A 180 -6.05 -37.18 -1.52
CA PRO A 180 -5.26 -38.39 -1.72
C PRO A 180 -6.16 -39.61 -1.94
N LYS A 181 -5.85 -40.44 -2.93
CA LYS A 181 -6.60 -41.64 -3.31
C LYS A 181 -5.85 -42.88 -2.85
N ILE A 182 -6.29 -43.45 -1.73
CA ILE A 182 -5.80 -44.74 -1.23
C ILE A 182 -6.90 -45.80 -1.43
N PRO A 183 -6.64 -46.94 -2.09
CA PRO A 183 -7.64 -47.96 -2.36
C PRO A 183 -8.43 -48.40 -1.11
N GLY A 184 -9.75 -48.44 -1.23
CA GLY A 184 -10.65 -48.87 -0.16
C GLY A 184 -10.76 -47.93 1.05
N LYS A 185 -10.26 -46.68 0.95
CA LYS A 185 -10.35 -45.69 2.03
C LYS A 185 -11.17 -44.48 1.62
N THR A 186 -12.09 -44.07 2.48
CA THR A 186 -12.79 -42.78 2.37
C THR A 186 -11.92 -41.66 2.93
N VAL A 187 -11.89 -40.53 2.21
CA VAL A 187 -11.14 -39.33 2.57
C VAL A 187 -12.07 -38.36 3.28
N GLN A 188 -11.63 -37.86 4.43
CA GLN A 188 -12.15 -36.64 5.03
C GLN A 188 -11.00 -35.65 5.03
N SER A 189 -11.15 -34.55 4.30
CA SER A 189 -10.08 -33.59 4.10
C SER A 189 -10.56 -32.19 4.46
N THR A 190 -9.67 -31.39 5.04
CA THR A 190 -9.86 -29.95 5.18
C THR A 190 -9.09 -29.24 4.09
N PRO A 191 -9.58 -28.09 3.58
CA PRO A 191 -8.82 -27.31 2.62
C PRO A 191 -7.52 -26.80 3.25
N ALA A 192 -6.45 -26.71 2.45
CA ALA A 192 -5.34 -25.82 2.76
C ALA A 192 -5.78 -24.41 2.37
N VAL A 193 -5.62 -23.43 3.27
CA VAL A 193 -6.08 -22.06 3.06
C VAL A 193 -4.90 -21.12 3.23
N PHE A 194 -4.59 -20.37 2.18
CA PHE A 194 -3.69 -19.22 2.25
C PHE A 194 -4.54 -17.95 2.36
N MET A 195 -4.20 -17.07 3.31
CA MET A 195 -4.82 -15.77 3.49
C MET A 195 -3.75 -14.69 3.40
N ASP A 196 -4.03 -13.64 2.65
CA ASP A 196 -3.16 -12.47 2.48
C ASP A 196 -3.37 -11.39 3.57
N VAL A 197 -4.06 -11.73 4.65
CA VAL A 197 -4.28 -10.83 5.79
C VAL A 197 -3.90 -11.51 7.09
N ALA A 198 -3.03 -10.85 7.86
CA ALA A 198 -2.64 -11.32 9.19
C ALA A 198 -3.80 -11.13 10.17
N GLY A 199 -4.48 -12.22 10.55
CA GLY A 199 -5.42 -12.25 11.67
C GLY A 199 -6.75 -11.52 11.47
N GLY A 200 -7.14 -11.22 10.23
CA GLY A 200 -8.44 -10.62 9.90
C GLY A 200 -8.63 -9.15 10.33
N ASP A 201 -7.63 -8.52 10.96
CA ASP A 201 -7.65 -7.08 11.24
C ASP A 201 -7.22 -6.31 9.99
N LEU A 202 -8.20 -5.96 9.17
CA LEU A 202 -7.95 -5.18 7.97
C LEU A 202 -7.46 -3.77 8.30
N GLU A 203 -7.79 -3.20 9.45
CA GLU A 203 -7.44 -1.82 9.76
C GLU A 203 -6.02 -1.65 10.31
N HIS A 204 -5.58 -2.56 11.19
CA HIS A 204 -4.28 -2.47 11.87
C HIS A 204 -3.33 -3.63 11.54
N GLY A 205 -3.79 -4.67 10.82
CA GLY A 205 -3.01 -5.86 10.47
C GLY A 205 -2.16 -5.75 9.21
N GLY A 206 -2.31 -4.67 8.43
CA GLY A 206 -1.33 -4.10 7.50
C GLY A 206 -0.46 -5.03 6.65
N ALA A 207 -0.99 -6.17 6.19
CA ALA A 207 -0.24 -7.10 5.33
C ALA A 207 0.03 -6.45 3.95
N SER A 208 1.22 -6.68 3.38
CA SER A 208 1.71 -5.99 2.17
C SER A 208 0.81 -6.16 0.93
N ASP A 209 -0.02 -7.20 0.96
CA ASP A 209 -0.91 -7.75 -0.06
C ASP A 209 -2.38 -7.35 0.10
N GLN A 210 -2.69 -6.54 1.11
CA GLN A 210 -4.04 -6.02 1.31
C GLN A 210 -4.50 -5.17 0.12
N ILE A 211 -5.67 -5.48 -0.42
CA ILE A 211 -6.30 -4.71 -1.50
C ILE A 211 -7.12 -3.57 -0.88
N ARG A 212 -7.01 -2.37 -1.43
CA ARG A 212 -7.88 -1.24 -1.14
C ARG A 212 -8.70 -0.90 -2.37
N CYS A 213 -10.02 -0.98 -2.26
CA CYS A 213 -10.93 -0.49 -3.29
C CYS A 213 -11.56 0.81 -2.83
N ASP A 214 -11.42 1.83 -3.67
CA ASP A 214 -11.91 3.18 -3.41
C ASP A 214 -13.18 3.39 -4.24
N ASN A 215 -14.26 3.83 -3.59
CA ASN A 215 -15.43 4.41 -4.26
C ASN A 215 -15.56 5.87 -3.84
N THR A 216 -14.47 6.62 -4.06
CA THR A 216 -14.36 7.99 -3.57
C THR A 216 -14.84 8.99 -4.62
N LYS A 217 -15.58 10.01 -4.17
CA LYS A 217 -15.81 11.20 -4.99
C LYS A 217 -14.54 12.03 -4.96
N ILE A 218 -13.72 11.93 -5.99
CA ILE A 218 -12.68 12.94 -6.23
C ILE A 218 -13.41 14.17 -6.75
N VAL A 219 -13.27 15.31 -6.05
CA VAL A 219 -13.96 16.60 -6.28
C VAL A 219 -14.37 16.82 -7.75
N ASN A 220 -15.67 17.03 -7.98
CA ASN A 220 -16.29 17.27 -9.30
C ASN A 220 -16.13 16.17 -10.36
N LYS A 221 -15.79 14.94 -9.96
CA LYS A 221 -15.83 13.74 -10.81
C LYS A 221 -16.82 12.71 -10.27
N VAL A 222 -17.45 12.00 -11.20
CA VAL A 222 -18.25 10.78 -10.94
C VAL A 222 -17.41 9.84 -10.05
N PRO A 223 -18.01 9.11 -9.09
CA PRO A 223 -17.25 8.17 -8.27
C PRO A 223 -16.38 7.28 -9.16
N THR A 224 -15.06 7.39 -8.98
CA THR A 224 -14.12 6.54 -9.68
C THR A 224 -13.95 5.30 -8.82
N ILE A 225 -14.57 4.20 -9.23
CA ILE A 225 -14.33 2.90 -8.62
C ILE A 225 -12.98 2.41 -9.12
N GLY A 226 -12.10 1.99 -8.22
CA GLY A 226 -10.83 1.38 -8.59
C GLY A 226 -10.16 0.71 -7.40
N CYS A 227 -9.43 -0.37 -7.67
CA CYS A 227 -8.70 -1.13 -6.65
C CYS A 227 -7.18 -0.96 -6.80
N VAL A 228 -6.48 -0.89 -5.67
CA VAL A 228 -5.01 -0.80 -5.59
C VAL A 228 -4.52 -1.69 -4.46
N PHE A 229 -3.25 -2.12 -4.50
CA PHE A 229 -2.61 -2.69 -3.31
C PHE A 229 -2.34 -1.57 -2.30
N HIS A 230 -2.91 -1.72 -1.10
CA HIS A 230 -3.01 -0.66 -0.08
C HIS A 230 -1.64 -0.13 0.34
N ASN A 231 -0.70 -1.05 0.54
CA ASN A 231 0.63 -0.76 1.05
C ASN A 231 1.64 -0.38 -0.04
N TYR A 232 1.23 -0.41 -1.31
CA TYR A 232 2.07 0.07 -2.39
C TYR A 232 2.19 1.59 -2.33
N VAL A 233 3.42 2.10 -2.15
CA VAL A 233 3.70 3.54 -2.14
C VAL A 233 4.05 4.00 -3.55
N PRO A 234 3.14 4.68 -4.29
CA PRO A 234 3.45 5.15 -5.63
C PRO A 234 4.50 6.25 -5.60
N THR A 235 5.42 6.22 -6.56
CA THR A 235 6.38 7.32 -6.79
C THR A 235 5.82 8.27 -7.85
N TYR A 236 5.63 9.54 -7.50
CA TYR A 236 5.36 10.61 -8.46
C TYR A 236 6.65 11.36 -8.79
N THR A 237 6.94 11.54 -10.08
CA THR A 237 8.09 12.35 -10.54
C THR A 237 7.55 13.64 -11.16
N SER A 238 7.95 14.78 -10.61
CA SER A 238 7.56 16.08 -11.16
C SER A 238 8.21 16.31 -12.53
N ASN A 239 7.44 16.87 -13.46
CA ASN A 239 7.99 17.29 -14.76
C ASN A 239 8.69 18.64 -14.60
N ALA A 240 9.93 18.62 -14.09
CA ALA A 240 10.73 19.81 -13.84
C ALA A 240 11.06 20.61 -15.09
N ALA A 241 11.11 19.97 -16.27
CA ALA A 241 11.30 20.67 -17.54
C ALA A 241 10.09 21.57 -17.88
N LYS A 242 8.88 21.10 -17.60
CA LYS A 242 7.64 21.84 -17.85
C LYS A 242 7.28 22.81 -16.70
N TYR A 243 7.54 22.42 -15.45
CA TYR A 243 7.18 23.17 -14.25
C TYR A 243 8.38 23.33 -13.30
N PRO A 244 9.42 24.08 -13.71
CA PRO A 244 10.67 24.16 -12.95
C PRO A 244 10.51 24.86 -11.60
N GLN A 245 9.65 25.87 -11.48
CA GLN A 245 9.43 26.62 -10.24
C GLN A 245 8.82 25.71 -9.15
N ALA A 246 7.68 25.08 -9.46
CA ALA A 246 6.98 24.16 -8.56
C ALA A 246 7.86 22.96 -8.17
N SER A 247 8.59 22.39 -9.14
CA SER A 247 9.48 21.26 -8.90
C SER A 247 10.65 21.62 -7.99
N SER A 248 11.22 22.82 -8.15
CA SER A 248 12.30 23.33 -7.29
C SER A 248 11.81 23.60 -5.87
N HIS A 249 10.59 24.14 -5.72
CA HIS A 249 9.95 24.34 -4.41
C HIS A 249 9.78 23.01 -3.66
N ALA A 250 9.17 22.00 -4.31
CA ALA A 250 9.00 20.67 -3.74
C ALA A 250 10.35 20.03 -3.39
N TRP A 251 11.36 20.13 -4.27
CA TRP A 251 12.70 19.61 -4.02
C TRP A 251 13.34 20.23 -2.77
N LEU A 252 13.27 21.56 -2.63
CA LEU A 252 13.80 22.27 -1.45
C LEU A 252 13.15 21.76 -0.17
N ILE A 253 11.84 21.60 -0.16
CA ILE A 253 11.11 21.11 1.02
C ILE A 253 11.51 19.67 1.35
N GLN A 254 11.52 18.78 0.36
CA GLN A 254 11.90 17.37 0.52
C GLN A 254 13.33 17.20 1.08
N HIS A 255 14.27 18.08 0.70
CA HIS A 255 15.69 17.90 1.04
C HIS A 255 16.17 18.78 2.20
N LYS A 256 15.44 19.82 2.58
CA LYS A 256 15.88 20.80 3.57
C LYS A 256 15.03 20.83 4.83
N LEU A 257 13.79 20.35 4.79
CA LEU A 257 13.00 20.19 6.02
C LEU A 257 13.33 18.85 6.69
N ALA A 258 13.41 18.87 8.02
CA ALA A 258 13.77 17.70 8.83
C ALA A 258 12.77 16.54 8.73
N ASN A 259 11.52 16.80 8.35
CA ASN A 259 10.48 15.78 8.18
C ASN A 259 10.39 15.22 6.75
N HIS A 260 11.18 15.74 5.80
CA HIS A 260 11.35 15.24 4.43
C HIS A 260 10.03 14.84 3.71
N PRO A 261 8.96 15.66 3.74
CA PRO A 261 7.64 15.22 3.34
C PRO A 261 7.63 14.85 1.84
N GLY A 262 7.13 13.67 1.51
CA GLY A 262 7.09 13.17 0.13
C GLY A 262 8.44 12.73 -0.43
N SER A 263 9.50 12.62 0.39
CA SER A 263 10.80 12.13 -0.05
C SER A 263 10.81 10.60 -0.16
N LYS A 264 11.12 10.10 -1.36
CA LYS A 264 11.39 8.68 -1.58
C LYS A 264 12.69 8.23 -0.92
N ALA A 265 13.72 9.09 -0.94
CA ALA A 265 15.05 8.77 -0.39
C ALA A 265 15.01 8.58 1.13
N ASP A 266 14.13 9.33 1.82
CA ASP A 266 13.97 9.28 3.28
C ASP A 266 12.80 8.38 3.73
N ALA A 267 12.17 7.65 2.79
CA ALA A 267 10.99 6.81 3.05
C ALA A 267 9.85 7.56 3.77
N LYS A 268 9.57 8.80 3.35
CA LYS A 268 8.53 9.66 3.92
C LYS A 268 7.44 9.96 2.87
N PRO A 269 6.50 9.04 2.62
CA PRO A 269 5.43 9.28 1.65
C PRO A 269 4.50 10.43 2.07
N LEU A 270 3.77 10.97 1.09
CA LEU A 270 2.61 11.82 1.36
C LEU A 270 1.37 10.95 1.51
N TYR A 271 0.51 11.29 2.47
CA TYR A 271 -0.76 10.60 2.71
C TYR A 271 -1.90 11.33 2.04
N PHE A 272 -2.56 10.67 1.08
CA PHE A 272 -3.66 11.24 0.30
C PHE A 272 -4.85 11.63 1.19
N LEU A 273 -5.38 12.83 0.98
CA LEU A 273 -6.62 13.31 1.58
C LEU A 273 -7.74 13.17 0.53
N PRO A 274 -8.71 12.25 0.70
CA PRO A 274 -9.73 11.96 -0.30
C PRO A 274 -10.65 13.15 -0.60
N ASP A 275 -10.98 13.93 0.43
CA ASP A 275 -11.71 15.18 0.30
C ASP A 275 -10.71 16.32 0.22
N GLY A 276 -10.03 16.44 -0.93
CA GLY A 276 -8.86 17.31 -1.15
C GLY A 276 -9.02 18.80 -0.82
N GLU A 277 -10.18 19.22 -0.32
CA GLU A 277 -10.42 20.44 0.45
C GLU A 277 -11.37 20.14 1.63
N LEU A 278 -10.82 19.64 2.76
CA LEU A 278 -11.49 19.86 4.04
C LEU A 278 -11.48 21.37 4.28
N SER A 279 -12.63 21.99 4.07
CA SER A 279 -12.92 23.43 3.97
C SER A 279 -11.88 24.33 4.65
N GLY A 280 -10.91 24.83 3.88
CA GLY A 280 -10.04 25.95 4.30
C GLY A 280 -8.58 25.61 4.57
N ASN A 281 -8.12 24.36 4.45
CA ASN A 281 -6.68 24.04 4.57
C ASN A 281 -5.83 24.88 3.60
N ARG A 282 -6.27 25.00 2.34
CA ARG A 282 -5.60 25.87 1.36
C ARG A 282 -5.58 27.33 1.79
N THR A 283 -6.66 27.82 2.39
CA THR A 283 -6.78 29.22 2.83
C THR A 283 -5.80 29.56 3.96
N VAL A 284 -5.43 28.59 4.79
CA VAL A 284 -4.41 28.77 5.84
C VAL A 284 -3.03 29.04 5.23
N ILE A 285 -2.68 28.33 4.15
CA ILE A 285 -1.34 28.37 3.56
C ILE A 285 -1.22 29.39 2.43
N CYS A 286 -2.25 29.45 1.60
CA CYS A 286 -2.36 30.28 0.43
C CYS A 286 -3.59 31.19 0.55
N PRO A 287 -3.57 32.18 1.45
CA PRO A 287 -4.69 33.11 1.58
C PRO A 287 -4.87 33.93 0.30
N ASP A 288 -6.10 34.38 0.09
CA ASP A 288 -6.47 35.14 -1.11
C ASP A 288 -5.52 36.32 -1.36
N LYS A 289 -5.19 36.51 -2.64
CA LYS A 289 -4.31 37.59 -3.15
C LYS A 289 -2.87 37.56 -2.65
N TRP A 290 -2.45 36.60 -1.81
CA TRP A 290 -1.06 36.55 -1.35
C TRP A 290 -0.05 36.49 -2.51
N ALA A 291 -0.29 35.62 -3.48
CA ALA A 291 0.57 35.49 -4.66
C ALA A 291 0.53 36.74 -5.55
N ALA A 292 -0.63 37.39 -5.69
CA ALA A 292 -0.75 38.63 -6.44
C ALA A 292 0.04 39.78 -5.79
N ASN A 293 0.11 39.81 -4.46
CA ASN A 293 0.79 40.86 -3.70
C ASN A 293 2.31 40.62 -3.56
N ASN A 294 2.75 39.36 -3.57
CA ASN A 294 4.15 38.99 -3.26
C ASN A 294 4.91 38.34 -4.44
N GLY A 295 4.20 37.87 -5.46
CA GLY A 295 4.78 37.17 -6.60
C GLY A 295 5.53 38.11 -7.56
N ASP A 296 6.60 37.59 -8.18
CA ASP A 296 7.36 38.32 -9.20
C ASP A 296 6.80 38.00 -10.59
N THR A 297 6.11 38.96 -11.20
CA THR A 297 5.49 38.80 -12.53
C THR A 297 6.52 38.58 -13.64
N SER A 298 7.81 38.85 -13.41
CA SER A 298 8.87 38.52 -14.38
C SER A 298 9.06 37.01 -14.55
N ALA A 299 8.61 36.20 -13.59
CA ALA A 299 8.71 34.74 -13.63
C ALA A 299 7.63 34.07 -14.49
N LEU A 300 6.69 34.85 -15.04
CA LEU A 300 5.59 34.39 -15.89
C LEU A 300 6.08 34.16 -17.34
N ASN A 301 5.55 33.13 -18.00
CA ASN A 301 5.97 32.75 -19.35
C ASN A 301 5.02 33.26 -20.44
N GLY A 302 3.74 33.43 -20.10
CA GLY A 302 2.69 33.90 -21.00
C GLY A 302 1.97 35.15 -20.48
N PRO A 303 1.33 35.92 -21.38
CA PRO A 303 0.58 37.12 -21.03
C PRO A 303 -0.70 36.83 -20.21
N THR A 304 -1.17 35.59 -20.22
CA THR A 304 -2.32 35.11 -19.43
C THR A 304 -1.92 34.46 -18.11
N ASP A 305 -0.64 34.21 -17.89
CA ASP A 305 -0.15 33.61 -16.66
C ASP A 305 -0.35 34.59 -15.50
N ARG A 306 -0.57 34.05 -14.31
CA ARG A 306 -0.71 34.84 -13.08
C ARG A 306 0.16 34.23 -11.99
N PRO A 307 0.72 35.04 -11.09
CA PRO A 307 1.38 34.51 -9.91
C PRO A 307 0.40 33.63 -9.13
N ASN A 308 0.83 32.43 -8.76
CA ASN A 308 0.06 31.50 -7.96
C ASN A 308 0.79 31.21 -6.64
N CYS A 309 0.02 30.78 -5.64
CA CYS A 309 0.57 30.22 -4.42
C CYS A 309 0.61 28.71 -4.59
N ASP A 310 1.81 28.19 -4.76
CA ASP A 310 2.09 26.76 -4.76
C ASP A 310 2.36 26.29 -3.32
N GLU A 311 1.79 25.14 -2.97
CA GLU A 311 1.98 24.52 -1.66
C GLU A 311 2.61 23.14 -1.83
N PHE A 312 3.62 22.86 -1.00
CA PHE A 312 4.10 21.51 -0.77
C PHE A 312 4.37 21.30 0.74
N ALA A 313 3.97 20.19 1.36
CA ALA A 313 3.16 19.09 0.81
C ALA A 313 1.79 19.54 0.31
N PHE A 314 1.28 18.90 -0.73
CA PHE A 314 0.08 19.36 -1.44
C PHE A 314 -1.15 19.44 -0.51
N ASN A 315 -2.04 20.40 -0.80
CA ASN A 315 -3.32 20.58 -0.10
C ASN A 315 -4.18 19.30 -0.01
N ALA A 316 -4.10 18.43 -1.02
CA ALA A 316 -4.78 17.14 -1.06
C ALA A 316 -4.04 16.04 -0.27
N THR A 317 -3.34 16.40 0.80
CA THR A 317 -2.61 15.46 1.66
C THR A 317 -2.74 15.83 3.13
N TYR A 318 -2.72 14.83 4.02
CA TYR A 318 -2.66 15.06 5.47
C TYR A 318 -1.36 15.73 5.92
N ASN A 319 -0.33 15.72 5.06
CA ASN A 319 0.94 16.41 5.30
C ASN A 319 0.88 17.93 5.03
N SER A 320 -0.19 18.44 4.41
CA SER A 320 -0.39 19.87 4.17
C SER A 320 -0.25 20.65 5.47
N GLY A 321 0.36 21.83 5.39
CA GLY A 321 0.50 22.72 6.53
C GLY A 321 -0.86 23.22 7.03
N GLY A 322 -1.83 23.36 6.13
CA GLY A 322 -3.16 23.86 6.43
C GLY A 322 -4.06 22.83 7.08
N MET A 323 -3.62 21.57 7.18
CA MET A 323 -4.41 20.48 7.73
C MET A 323 -4.39 20.53 9.27
N PRO A 324 -5.54 20.74 9.96
CA PRO A 324 -5.56 20.80 11.42
C PRO A 324 -5.32 19.43 12.06
N SER A 325 -4.65 19.41 13.23
CA SER A 325 -4.38 18.16 13.98
C SER A 325 -5.64 17.37 14.30
N LEU A 326 -6.73 18.05 14.65
CA LEU A 326 -8.00 17.42 15.01
C LEU A 326 -8.64 16.62 13.87
N ALA A 327 -8.24 16.88 12.63
CA ALA A 327 -8.66 16.11 11.46
C ALA A 327 -7.50 15.30 10.85
N GLY A 328 -6.48 14.97 11.66
CA GLY A 328 -5.37 14.09 11.27
C GLY A 328 -4.19 14.79 10.57
N GLY A 329 -4.14 16.12 10.60
CA GLY A 329 -3.03 16.88 10.01
C GLY A 329 -1.69 16.57 10.67
N LEU A 330 -0.67 16.31 9.85
CA LEU A 330 0.66 15.89 10.30
C LEU A 330 1.65 17.05 10.47
N ASN A 331 1.39 18.20 9.85
CA ASN A 331 2.26 19.39 9.92
C ASN A 331 1.48 20.71 10.13
N PRO A 332 0.52 20.77 11.07
CA PRO A 332 -0.41 21.88 11.21
C PRO A 332 0.31 23.21 11.51
N VAL A 333 -0.03 24.25 10.77
CA VAL A 333 0.35 25.64 11.07
C VAL A 333 -0.88 26.54 11.14
N LYS A 334 -0.72 27.73 11.76
CA LYS A 334 -1.79 28.72 11.85
C LYS A 334 -1.83 29.70 10.67
N SER A 335 -0.75 29.75 9.88
CA SER A 335 -0.59 30.63 8.71
C SER A 335 0.54 30.08 7.84
N GLY A 336 0.43 30.29 6.52
CA GLY A 336 1.49 30.04 5.55
C GLY A 336 2.81 30.77 5.87
N ASP A 337 2.78 31.87 6.64
CA ASP A 337 4.01 32.58 7.06
C ASP A 337 4.93 31.70 7.93
N ALA A 338 4.40 30.65 8.55
CA ALA A 338 5.19 29.67 9.29
C ALA A 338 5.85 28.60 8.38
N CYS A 339 5.47 28.55 7.09
CA CYS A 339 6.00 27.62 6.11
C CYS A 339 7.23 28.19 5.39
N VAL A 340 7.96 27.31 4.70
CA VAL A 340 9.07 27.73 3.83
C VAL A 340 8.50 28.55 2.67
N GLN A 341 8.90 29.81 2.61
CA GLN A 341 8.53 30.73 1.54
C GLN A 341 9.60 30.75 0.45
N THR A 342 9.21 30.37 -0.77
CA THR A 342 10.07 30.48 -1.95
C THR A 342 9.44 31.37 -2.99
N LEU A 343 10.25 32.21 -3.64
CA LEU A 343 9.81 33.08 -4.72
C LEU A 343 10.55 32.72 -6.00
N ALA A 344 9.80 32.53 -7.09
CA ALA A 344 10.37 32.37 -8.41
C ALA A 344 10.70 33.74 -9.02
N LYS A 345 11.85 33.83 -9.66
CA LYS A 345 12.27 35.01 -10.43
C LYS A 345 12.95 34.55 -11.70
N LYS A 346 12.71 35.24 -12.82
CA LYS A 346 13.45 34.98 -14.05
C LYS A 346 14.92 35.35 -13.84
N ALA A 347 15.82 34.40 -14.11
CA ALA A 347 17.24 34.69 -14.06
C ALA A 347 17.57 35.77 -15.10
N GLY A 348 18.04 36.93 -14.63
CA GLY A 348 18.49 37.97 -15.54
C GLY A 348 19.71 37.48 -16.31
N HIS A 349 19.80 37.79 -17.61
CA HIS A 349 21.05 37.64 -18.37
C HIS A 349 22.09 38.62 -17.84
N ARG A 350 22.73 38.33 -16.70
CA ARG A 350 23.95 39.04 -16.32
C ARG A 350 25.10 38.40 -17.09
N ARG A 351 25.54 39.07 -18.16
CA ARG A 351 26.96 38.98 -18.57
C ARG A 351 27.78 39.30 -17.32
N ALA A 352 28.60 38.35 -16.87
CA ALA A 352 29.46 38.55 -15.73
C ALA A 352 30.47 39.67 -16.05
N PRO A 353 30.58 40.73 -15.23
CA PRO A 353 31.80 41.50 -15.20
C PRO A 353 32.79 40.76 -14.30
N VAL A 354 33.94 40.40 -14.88
CA VAL A 354 35.15 40.10 -14.12
C VAL A 354 35.50 41.37 -13.34
N GLN A 355 35.42 41.32 -12.01
CA GLN A 355 36.13 42.26 -11.17
C GLN A 355 36.72 41.54 -9.97
N HIS A 356 38.04 41.43 -10.00
CA HIS A 356 38.90 41.02 -8.90
C HIS A 356 38.69 41.92 -7.68
N ARG A 357 38.14 41.37 -6.58
CA ARG A 357 38.61 41.66 -5.22
C ARG A 357 38.54 40.39 -4.38
N ARG A 358 39.64 40.12 -3.66
CA ARG A 358 39.91 38.89 -2.92
C ARG A 358 38.97 38.68 -1.72
N PRO A 359 38.76 37.41 -1.30
CA PRO A 359 37.81 36.99 -0.28
C PRO A 359 38.41 36.93 1.14
N ARG A 360 37.56 37.06 2.16
CA ARG A 360 37.73 36.41 3.48
C ARG A 360 36.37 35.83 3.93
N ALA A 361 36.32 34.50 3.88
CA ALA A 361 35.81 33.50 4.84
C ALA A 361 35.06 34.04 6.09
N ASP A 362 33.94 33.51 6.59
CA ASP A 362 33.37 32.14 6.67
C ASP A 362 31.82 32.24 6.77
N VAL A 363 30.95 31.28 6.43
CA VAL A 363 30.92 29.83 6.75
C VAL A 363 30.31 29.03 5.59
N GLU A 364 30.98 27.92 5.27
CA GLU A 364 30.67 26.85 4.33
C GLU A 364 29.36 26.11 4.71
N GLY A 365 28.57 25.46 3.84
CA GLY A 365 28.70 25.15 2.43
C GLY A 365 27.43 24.44 1.94
N GLY A 366 27.24 24.38 0.60
CA GLY A 366 26.28 23.45 0.01
C GLY A 366 25.38 23.97 -1.12
N LEU A 367 25.82 24.90 -1.96
CA LEU A 367 25.23 25.12 -3.29
C LEU A 367 26.35 25.08 -4.33
N ARG A 368 26.79 23.86 -4.64
CA ARG A 368 27.50 23.60 -5.91
C ARG A 368 26.42 23.36 -6.97
N THR A 369 26.34 24.30 -7.89
CA THR A 369 26.03 24.10 -9.31
C THR A 369 25.42 22.73 -9.67
N VAL A 370 24.13 22.73 -9.97
CA VAL A 370 23.48 21.66 -10.73
C VAL A 370 24.12 21.65 -12.13
N ARG A 371 25.18 20.85 -12.29
CA ARG A 371 25.68 20.41 -13.59
C ARG A 371 24.93 19.14 -13.96
N ASP A 372 24.47 19.10 -15.21
CA ASP A 372 23.85 17.98 -15.92
C ASP A 372 22.45 17.52 -15.46
N LEU A 373 21.47 18.38 -15.72
CA LEU A 373 20.25 17.93 -16.42
C LEU A 373 20.51 18.13 -17.93
N ARG A 374 21.07 17.14 -18.62
CA ARG A 374 20.95 17.06 -20.10
C ARG A 374 19.52 16.58 -20.36
N ALA A 375 18.63 17.25 -21.07
CA ALA A 375 18.74 18.34 -22.03
C ALA A 375 17.61 19.37 -21.80
N GLY A 376 17.90 20.66 -22.05
CA GLY A 376 16.90 21.74 -21.98
C GLY A 376 17.26 22.83 -20.98
N GLN A 377 18.01 23.80 -21.45
CA GLN A 377 18.71 24.83 -20.68
C GLN A 377 17.77 25.93 -20.15
N GLN A 378 17.53 25.99 -18.83
CA GLN A 378 17.25 27.23 -18.09
C GLN A 378 17.95 27.20 -16.73
N ARG A 379 18.83 28.18 -16.47
CA ARG A 379 19.47 28.37 -15.17
C ARG A 379 18.51 29.12 -14.26
N PHE A 380 18.17 28.54 -13.11
CA PHE A 380 17.42 29.22 -12.06
C PHE A 380 18.37 29.57 -10.91
N ASP A 381 18.61 30.87 -10.70
CA ASP A 381 19.24 31.38 -9.48
C ASP A 381 18.13 31.73 -8.48
N GLY A 382 17.86 30.85 -7.53
CA GLY A 382 16.99 31.14 -6.39
C GLY A 382 17.75 31.98 -5.35
N ARG A 383 17.36 33.24 -5.13
CA ARG A 383 17.77 33.99 -3.94
C ARG A 383 16.75 33.76 -2.83
N ILE A 384 17.18 33.11 -1.75
CA ILE A 384 16.43 33.03 -0.49
C ILE A 384 16.52 34.42 0.18
N ARG A 385 15.40 35.14 0.29
CA ARG A 385 15.28 36.27 1.23
C ARG A 385 14.50 35.78 2.45
N ARG A 386 15.15 35.75 3.61
CA ARG A 386 14.47 35.64 4.90
C ARG A 386 13.81 37.00 5.18
N LEU A 387 12.50 37.11 4.98
CA LEU A 387 11.75 38.26 5.48
C LEU A 387 11.50 38.03 6.97
N GLN A 388 12.44 38.45 7.83
CA GLN A 388 12.13 38.65 9.25
C GLN A 388 11.36 39.97 9.38
N ARG A 389 10.08 39.91 9.75
CA ARG A 389 9.41 41.05 10.37
C ARG A 389 9.71 41.00 11.86
N GLU A 390 10.25 42.08 12.40
CA GLU A 390 10.49 42.23 13.84
C GLU A 390 9.14 42.21 14.60
N PRO A 391 9.04 41.52 15.75
CA PRO A 391 7.87 41.59 16.60
C PRO A 391 7.86 42.91 17.38
N ALA A 392 6.71 43.57 17.39
CA ALA A 392 6.46 44.72 18.25
C ALA A 392 6.56 44.32 19.73
N THR A 393 7.27 45.16 20.49
CA THR A 393 7.55 45.06 21.92
C THR A 393 6.29 45.05 22.80
N ALA A 394 6.22 44.13 23.77
CA ALA A 394 5.49 44.31 25.03
C ALA A 394 6.22 43.52 26.15
N GLY A 395 6.45 44.19 27.28
CA GLY A 395 7.33 43.79 28.39
C GLY A 395 6.77 42.77 29.42
N PRO A 396 7.27 42.74 30.67
CA PRO A 396 7.92 41.54 31.20
C PRO A 396 7.19 40.76 32.32
N GLY A 397 7.42 39.43 32.34
CA GLY A 397 7.51 38.51 33.51
C GLY A 397 6.20 38.12 34.24
N PRO A 398 6.18 37.07 35.10
CA PRO A 398 7.25 36.16 35.60
C PRO A 398 7.06 34.67 35.17
N VAL A 399 8.06 33.83 34.89
CA VAL A 399 9.10 33.12 35.70
C VAL A 399 8.62 31.94 36.59
N LEU A 400 9.12 30.74 36.21
CA LEU A 400 9.28 29.44 36.92
C LEU A 400 7.99 28.62 37.23
N ALA A 401 7.91 27.31 36.97
CA ALA A 401 8.87 26.27 37.39
C ALA A 401 8.98 25.05 36.44
N GLU A 402 10.19 24.49 36.41
CA GLU A 402 10.55 23.14 35.95
C GLU A 402 9.81 22.06 36.76
N HIS A 403 9.48 20.91 36.14
CA HIS A 403 9.72 19.63 36.80
C HIS A 403 9.83 18.43 35.86
N GLN A 404 10.67 17.50 36.31
CA GLN A 404 11.37 16.46 35.61
C GLN A 404 10.56 15.17 35.41
N HIS A 405 11.10 14.32 34.52
CA HIS A 405 10.85 12.90 34.35
C HIS A 405 10.61 12.10 35.65
N ALA A 406 9.72 11.10 35.58
CA ALA A 406 9.88 9.84 36.32
C ALA A 406 9.25 8.65 35.57
N ARG A 407 10.08 7.63 35.35
CA ARG A 407 9.73 6.22 35.06
C ARG A 407 9.62 5.45 36.39
N GLY A 408 8.83 4.37 36.41
CA GLY A 408 8.79 3.32 37.44
C GLY A 408 7.37 2.75 37.55
N VAL A 409 7.00 1.57 37.05
CA VAL A 409 7.35 0.17 37.36
C VAL A 409 6.90 -0.30 38.75
N LEU A 410 6.29 -1.50 38.75
CA LEU A 410 5.83 -2.42 39.80
C LEU A 410 4.43 -2.21 40.39
N GLN A 411 3.66 -3.21 40.81
CA GLN A 411 3.47 -4.65 40.57
C GLN A 411 2.44 -5.10 41.64
N ARG A 412 1.40 -5.83 41.23
CA ARG A 412 0.56 -6.81 41.97
C ARG A 412 0.23 -6.61 43.47
N GLN A 413 -1.03 -6.80 43.85
CA GLN A 413 -1.55 -8.08 44.38
C GLN A 413 -3.02 -7.99 44.90
N ARG A 414 -3.79 -9.04 44.55
CA ARG A 414 -4.91 -9.72 45.29
C ARG A 414 -6.14 -8.87 45.65
N GLY A 415 -7.39 -9.30 45.46
CA GLY A 415 -7.96 -10.65 45.40
C GLY A 415 -8.98 -10.81 46.52
N ARG A 416 -10.28 -10.92 46.20
CA ARG A 416 -11.29 -11.53 47.07
C ARG A 416 -12.56 -11.89 46.29
N GLU A 417 -12.78 -13.20 46.17
CA GLU A 417 -14.07 -13.84 45.88
C GLU A 417 -15.01 -13.73 47.09
N VAL A 418 -16.32 -13.66 46.83
CA VAL A 418 -17.36 -14.32 47.65
C VAL A 418 -18.47 -14.84 46.70
N HIS A 419 -18.91 -16.06 46.99
CA HIS A 419 -19.81 -16.95 46.25
C HIS A 419 -21.32 -16.76 46.58
N HIS A 420 -22.16 -17.21 45.62
CA HIS A 420 -23.52 -17.82 45.70
C HIS A 420 -24.69 -16.97 46.28
N ASP A 421 -25.89 -16.96 45.69
CA ASP A 421 -26.78 -18.11 45.45
C ASP A 421 -27.76 -18.00 44.24
N ARG A 422 -28.26 -19.18 43.86
CA ARG A 422 -29.32 -19.50 42.86
C ARG A 422 -30.70 -18.95 43.23
N GLU A 423 -31.54 -18.66 42.23
CA GLU A 423 -32.80 -19.37 41.95
C GLU A 423 -33.50 -18.83 40.67
N GLN A 424 -34.00 -19.77 39.85
CA GLN A 424 -34.99 -19.64 38.76
C GLN A 424 -36.23 -20.48 39.19
N PRO A 425 -37.36 -20.56 38.46
CA PRO A 425 -37.88 -19.81 37.29
C PRO A 425 -39.36 -19.36 37.50
N ILE A 426 -40.03 -18.81 36.47
CA ILE A 426 -41.41 -19.16 36.00
C ILE A 426 -41.84 -18.18 34.89
N ALA A 427 -42.43 -18.71 33.83
CA ALA A 427 -43.19 -18.04 32.75
C ALA A 427 -44.57 -18.73 32.65
N PRO A 428 -45.46 -18.41 31.67
CA PRO A 428 -46.14 -17.15 31.28
C PRO A 428 -47.69 -17.32 31.51
N PRO A 429 -48.66 -16.56 30.89
CA PRO A 429 -49.03 -16.67 29.45
C PRO A 429 -49.67 -15.43 28.73
N HIS A 430 -49.74 -15.54 27.38
CA HIS A 430 -50.76 -15.13 26.36
C HIS A 430 -51.57 -13.81 26.51
N VAL A 431 -51.78 -13.01 25.45
CA VAL A 431 -52.50 -13.27 24.17
C VAL A 431 -51.80 -12.64 22.97
#